data_AF-A0A933JXH1-F1
#
_entry.id   AF-A0A933JXH1-F1
#
_cell.length_a   1.000
_cell.length_b   1.000
_cell.length_c   1.000
_cell.angle_alpha   90.00
_cell.angle_beta   90.00
_cell.angle_gamma   90.00
#
_symmetry.space_group_name_H-M   'P 1'
#
loop_
_entity.id
_entity.type
_entity.pdbx_description
1 polymer ?
#
loop_
_entity_poly.entity_id
_entity_poly.type
_entity_poly.pdbx_seq_one_letter_code
_entity_poly.pdbx_strand_id
1 'polypeptide(L)'
;MLYAKYLFAAFLIFLFSVFSFPVLAGVCGPLVPSGCRSGGPLSCGLCQFFELFSNIINFVVFCVTPPVAGLMIVVSGLILIFGGSESARTYGKKMLTTTVLAIVIIYASWLLINTIIKEVGGTNQGSWYQFQCLTSDSPPLSFLSGVDKFI
;
A
#
# COMPACT_ATOMS: atom_id res chain seq x y z
N MET A 1 24.42 20.77 17.34
CA MET A 1 23.38 21.82 17.14
C MET A 1 22.76 21.82 15.75
N LEU A 2 23.51 21.66 14.65
CA LEU A 2 22.93 21.54 13.30
C LEU A 2 22.07 20.27 13.12
N TYR A 3 22.54 19.10 13.60
CA TYR A 3 21.81 17.83 13.49
C TYR A 3 20.43 17.85 14.18
N ALA A 4 20.28 18.56 15.30
CA ALA A 4 19.00 18.69 16.01
C ALA A 4 17.99 19.55 15.22
N LYS A 5 18.47 20.57 14.50
CA LYS A 5 17.64 21.42 13.62
C LYS A 5 17.15 20.65 12.39
N TYR A 6 18.00 19.80 11.80
CA TYR A 6 17.62 18.96 10.66
C TYR A 6 16.73 17.78 11.06
N LEU A 7 16.93 17.17 12.24
CA LEU A 7 16.00 16.18 12.78
C LEU A 7 14.63 16.79 13.08
N PHE A 8 14.61 18.00 13.65
CA PHE A 8 13.37 18.74 13.89
C PHE A 8 12.67 19.12 12.58
N ALA A 9 13.43 19.54 11.55
CA ALA A 9 12.89 19.81 10.23
C ALA A 9 12.33 18.55 9.53
N ALA A 10 13.04 17.42 9.59
CA ALA A 10 12.56 16.14 9.05
C ALA A 10 11.28 15.67 9.75
N PHE A 11 11.20 15.83 11.08
CA PHE A 11 10.01 15.52 11.87
C PHE A 11 8.83 16.45 11.52
N LEU A 12 9.07 17.75 11.30
CA LEU A 12 8.04 18.69 10.85
C LEU A 12 7.57 18.41 9.42
N ILE A 13 8.45 18.01 8.51
CA ILE A 13 8.10 17.60 7.14
C ILE A 13 7.25 16.32 7.16
N PHE A 14 7.61 15.36 8.02
CA PHE A 14 6.82 14.15 8.23
C PHE A 14 5.43 14.48 8.79
N LEU A 15 5.35 15.32 9.83
CA LEU A 15 4.07 15.78 10.40
C LEU A 15 3.22 16.54 9.37
N PHE A 16 3.82 17.39 8.55
CA PHE A 16 3.13 18.13 7.49
C PHE A 16 2.64 17.21 6.37
N SER A 17 3.43 16.20 6.00
CA SER A 17 3.04 15.16 5.04
C SER A 17 1.86 14.31 5.56
N VAL A 18 1.88 13.93 6.83
CA VAL A 18 0.78 13.19 7.48
C VAL A 18 -0.46 14.07 7.67
N PHE A 19 -0.29 15.35 7.97
CA PHE A 19 -1.39 16.30 8.11
C PHE A 19 -2.03 16.71 6.78
N SER A 20 -1.27 16.66 5.68
CA SER A 20 -1.77 16.90 4.31
C SER A 20 -2.38 15.65 3.67
N PHE A 21 -2.15 14.48 4.26
CA PHE A 21 -2.66 13.19 3.80
C PHE A 21 -4.20 13.07 3.68
N PRO A 22 -5.06 13.71 4.50
CA PRO A 22 -6.50 13.65 4.29
C PRO A 22 -6.96 14.35 3.00
N VAL A 23 -6.12 15.21 2.39
CA VAL A 23 -6.43 15.89 1.12
C VAL A 23 -6.12 15.01 -0.10
N LEU A 24 -5.28 13.97 0.07
CA LEU A 24 -4.85 13.03 -0.98
C LEU A 24 -5.73 11.77 -1.08
N ALA A 25 -6.89 11.75 -0.41
CA ALA A 25 -7.85 10.63 -0.46
C ALA A 25 -8.35 10.27 -1.87
N GLY A 26 -8.12 11.14 -2.86
CA GLY A 26 -8.43 10.89 -4.28
C GLY A 26 -7.35 10.14 -5.07
N VAL A 27 -6.11 10.04 -4.57
CA VAL A 27 -4.98 9.44 -5.33
C VAL A 27 -4.71 7.99 -4.91
N CYS A 28 -5.03 7.62 -3.67
CA CYS A 28 -4.77 6.28 -3.11
C CYS A 28 -6.00 5.37 -3.02
N GLY A 29 -7.09 5.72 -3.71
CA GLY A 29 -8.32 4.92 -3.80
C GLY A 29 -9.18 4.93 -2.52
N PRO A 30 -10.46 4.53 -2.61
CA PRO A 30 -11.33 4.45 -1.45
C PRO A 30 -10.88 3.31 -0.52
N LEU A 31 -10.52 3.64 0.73
CA LEU A 31 -10.19 2.63 1.73
C LEU A 31 -11.42 1.76 2.05
N VAL A 32 -12.62 2.34 2.09
CA VAL A 32 -13.87 1.63 2.37
C VAL A 32 -14.52 1.17 1.05
N PRO A 33 -14.84 -0.12 0.88
CA PRO A 33 -15.60 -0.62 -0.27
C PRO A 33 -16.96 0.07 -0.41
N SER A 34 -17.30 0.49 -1.63
CA SER A 34 -18.53 1.24 -1.93
C SER A 34 -19.81 0.45 -1.66
N GLY A 35 -19.75 -0.89 -1.73
CA GLY A 35 -20.87 -1.79 -1.43
C GLY A 35 -21.31 -1.83 0.04
N CYS A 36 -20.46 -1.38 0.98
CA CYS A 36 -20.79 -1.29 2.41
C CYS A 36 -21.30 0.10 2.83
N ARG A 37 -21.21 1.10 1.94
CA ARG A 37 -21.56 2.50 2.25
C ARG A 37 -23.02 2.85 1.94
N SER A 38 -23.63 2.15 0.99
CA SER A 38 -25.08 2.13 0.76
C SER A 38 -25.61 0.89 1.46
N GLY A 39 -26.38 1.03 2.54
CA GLY A 39 -26.93 -0.08 3.35
C GLY A 39 -27.93 -0.98 2.60
N GLY A 40 -27.50 -1.61 1.52
CA GLY A 40 -28.24 -2.61 0.78
C GLY A 40 -28.23 -3.95 1.52
N PRO A 41 -29.29 -4.77 1.35
CA PRO A 41 -29.54 -5.99 2.13
C PRO A 41 -28.55 -7.15 1.89
N LEU A 42 -27.56 -6.99 1.00
CA LEU A 42 -26.41 -7.89 0.84
C LEU A 42 -25.20 -7.43 1.69
N SER A 43 -25.51 -7.20 2.96
CA SER A 43 -24.68 -6.56 3.99
C SER A 43 -23.30 -7.21 4.13
N CYS A 44 -22.24 -6.46 3.78
CA CYS A 44 -20.82 -6.68 4.14
C CYS A 44 -20.45 -8.12 4.55
N GLY A 45 -20.34 -9.01 3.56
CA GLY A 45 -19.82 -10.36 3.79
C GLY A 45 -18.29 -10.38 3.92
N LEU A 46 -17.72 -11.58 4.03
CA LEU A 46 -16.26 -11.78 4.03
C LEU A 46 -15.59 -11.18 2.77
N CYS A 47 -16.30 -11.09 1.64
CA CYS A 47 -15.74 -10.60 0.39
C CYS A 47 -15.31 -9.12 0.47
N GLN A 48 -16.18 -8.24 0.96
CA GLN A 48 -15.87 -6.82 1.15
C GLN A 48 -14.83 -6.59 2.27
N PHE A 49 -14.73 -7.50 3.25
CA PHE A 49 -13.66 -7.46 4.24
C PHE A 49 -12.27 -7.72 3.63
N PHE A 50 -12.16 -8.68 2.73
CA PHE A 50 -10.92 -8.94 1.99
C PHE A 50 -10.56 -7.83 1.00
N GLU A 51 -11.56 -7.18 0.40
CA GLU A 51 -11.37 -5.99 -0.44
C GLU A 51 -10.83 -4.80 0.37
N LEU A 52 -11.41 -4.52 1.54
CA LEU A 52 -10.91 -3.53 2.49
C LEU A 52 -9.45 -3.81 2.87
N PHE A 53 -9.13 -5.06 3.21
CA PHE A 53 -7.77 -5.45 3.56
C PHE A 53 -6.79 -5.22 2.40
N SER A 54 -7.19 -5.56 1.18
CA SER A 54 -6.38 -5.33 -0.03
C SER A 54 -6.13 -3.85 -0.29
N ASN A 55 -7.16 -3.00 -0.10
CA ASN A 55 -7.03 -1.55 -0.21
C ASN A 55 -6.09 -0.98 0.85
N ILE A 56 -6.13 -1.51 2.08
CA ILE A 56 -5.20 -1.13 3.16
C ILE A 56 -3.76 -1.49 2.79
N ILE A 57 -3.51 -2.71 2.31
CA ILE A 57 -2.16 -3.13 1.91
C ILE A 57 -1.64 -2.27 0.76
N ASN A 58 -2.45 -2.01 -0.27
CA ASN A 58 -2.06 -1.12 -1.37
C ASN A 58 -1.80 0.31 -0.88
N PHE A 59 -2.61 0.81 0.06
CA PHE A 59 -2.40 2.11 0.67
C PHE A 59 -1.07 2.18 1.44
N VAL A 60 -0.78 1.19 2.28
CA VAL A 60 0.47 1.16 3.05
C VAL A 60 1.69 1.04 2.13
N VAL A 61 1.63 0.16 1.13
CA VAL A 61 2.75 -0.10 0.22
C VAL A 61 2.99 1.06 -0.76
N PHE A 62 1.96 1.63 -1.38
CA PHE A 62 2.13 2.65 -2.41
C PHE A 62 2.01 4.10 -1.89
N CYS A 63 1.26 4.33 -0.81
CA CYS A 63 0.99 5.68 -0.29
C CYS A 63 1.89 6.02 0.90
N VAL A 64 2.11 5.08 1.83
CA VAL A 64 2.84 5.33 3.10
C VAL A 64 4.32 4.95 3.02
N THR A 65 4.66 3.84 2.36
CA THR A 65 6.04 3.34 2.32
C THR A 65 7.01 4.30 1.63
N PRO A 66 6.71 4.88 0.44
CA PRO A 66 7.65 5.77 -0.24
C PRO A 66 8.07 7.02 0.57
N PRO A 67 7.16 7.79 1.20
CA PRO A 67 7.57 8.96 1.97
C PRO A 67 8.38 8.60 3.22
N VAL A 68 8.02 7.51 3.91
CA VAL A 68 8.77 7.03 5.09
C VAL A 68 10.17 6.56 4.70
N ALA A 69 10.27 5.77 3.63
CA ALA A 69 11.53 5.28 3.09
C ALA A 69 12.45 6.43 2.67
N GLY A 70 11.91 7.41 1.93
CA GLY A 70 12.66 8.59 1.51
C GLY A 70 13.23 9.37 2.70
N LEU A 71 12.44 9.57 3.75
CA LEU A 71 12.88 10.30 4.94
C LEU A 71 14.04 9.58 5.68
N MET A 72 13.93 8.27 5.84
CA MET A 72 14.96 7.45 6.50
C MET A 72 16.28 7.42 5.69
N ILE A 73 16.20 7.42 4.35
CA ILE A 73 17.36 7.52 3.47
C ILE A 73 18.02 8.90 3.60
N VAL A 74 17.24 9.98 3.63
CA VAL A 74 17.78 11.34 3.78
C VAL A 74 18.47 11.50 5.14
N VAL A 75 17.84 11.06 6.23
CA VAL A 75 18.43 11.15 7.58
C VAL A 75 19.71 10.33 7.69
N SER A 76 19.72 9.10 7.18
CA SER A 76 20.91 8.24 7.20
C SER A 76 22.05 8.80 6.33
N GLY A 77 21.74 9.37 5.17
CA GLY A 77 22.70 10.04 4.29
C GLY A 77 23.35 11.26 4.96
N LEU A 78 22.56 12.08 5.65
CA LEU A 78 23.07 13.24 6.38
C LEU A 78 24.00 12.85 7.53
N ILE A 79 23.69 11.78 8.28
CA ILE A 79 24.55 11.28 9.36
C ILE A 79 25.89 10.78 8.79
N LEU A 80 25.88 10.17 7.60
CA LEU A 80 27.10 9.64 6.97
C LEU A 80 28.03 10.77 6.50
N ILE A 81 27.49 11.86 5.96
CA ILE A 81 28.27 13.01 5.44
C ILE A 81 28.77 13.92 6.56
N PHE A 82 27.92 14.24 7.54
CA PHE A 82 28.23 15.23 8.59
C PHE A 82 28.74 14.62 9.90
N GLY A 83 28.85 13.29 9.98
CA GLY A 83 29.13 12.57 11.22
C GLY A 83 30.49 12.91 11.87
N GLY A 84 31.51 13.29 11.10
CA GLY A 84 32.83 13.75 11.56
C GLY A 84 33.66 12.73 12.35
N SER A 85 33.03 11.76 13.01
CA SER A 85 33.62 10.69 13.80
C SER A 85 33.45 9.33 13.12
N GLU A 86 34.38 8.42 13.39
CA GLU A 86 34.34 7.05 12.87
C GLU A 86 33.12 6.27 13.35
N SER A 87 32.67 6.54 14.58
CA SER A 87 31.45 5.96 15.16
C SER A 87 30.18 6.43 14.45
N ALA A 88 30.07 7.72 14.12
CA ALA A 88 28.93 8.26 13.39
C ALA A 88 28.87 7.74 11.94
N ARG A 89 30.03 7.57 11.30
CA ARG A 89 30.11 7.04 9.93
C ARG A 89 29.72 5.57 9.86
N THR A 90 30.11 4.78 10.86
CA THR A 90 29.72 3.37 10.99
C THR A 90 28.22 3.25 11.26
N TYR A 91 27.69 4.09 12.15
CA TYR A 91 26.26 4.13 12.46
C TYR A 91 25.41 4.55 11.24
N GLY A 92 25.82 5.58 10.52
CA GLY A 92 25.12 6.04 9.31
C GLY A 92 25.06 4.97 8.22
N LYS A 93 26.17 4.25 7.97
CA LYS A 93 26.20 3.12 7.04
C LYS A 93 25.27 1.98 7.45
N LYS A 94 25.28 1.62 8.75
CA LYS A 94 24.40 0.58 9.29
C LYS A 94 22.93 0.98 9.12
N MET A 95 22.59 2.23 9.43
CA MET A 95 21.22 2.72 9.30
C MET A 95 20.76 2.72 7.83
N LEU A 96 21.61 3.18 6.91
CA LEU A 96 21.31 3.23 5.48
C LEU A 96 21.10 1.82 4.90
N THR A 97 21.99 0.88 5.20
CA THR A 97 21.88 -0.52 4.73
C THR A 97 20.64 -1.21 5.30
N THR A 98 20.31 -1.01 6.57
CA THR A 98 19.06 -1.53 7.17
C THR A 98 17.81 -0.94 6.52
N THR A 99 17.79 0.36 6.22
CA THR A 99 16.66 1.01 5.54
C THR A 99 16.46 0.46 4.13
N VAL A 100 17.55 0.33 3.36
CA VAL A 100 17.49 -0.26 2.01
C VAL A 100 16.98 -1.69 2.06
N LEU A 101 17.48 -2.49 3.01
CA LEU A 101 17.02 -3.86 3.20
C LEU A 101 15.52 -3.93 3.53
N ALA A 102 15.02 -3.04 4.38
CA ALA A 102 13.59 -2.97 4.73
C ALA A 102 12.72 -2.65 3.50
N ILE A 103 13.12 -1.68 2.68
CA ILE A 103 12.42 -1.32 1.45
C ILE A 103 12.35 -2.52 0.50
N VAL A 104 13.50 -3.19 0.30
CA VAL A 104 13.59 -4.38 -0.55
C VAL A 104 12.66 -5.47 -0.03
N ILE A 105 12.65 -5.75 1.27
CA ILE A 105 11.79 -6.78 1.86
C ILE A 105 10.30 -6.45 1.67
N ILE A 106 9.88 -5.19 1.87
CA ILE A 106 8.47 -4.80 1.69
C ILE A 106 8.02 -5.04 0.25
N TYR A 107 8.78 -4.53 -0.74
CA TYR A 107 8.42 -4.70 -2.15
C TYR A 107 8.58 -6.14 -2.62
N ALA A 108 9.61 -6.86 -2.15
CA ALA A 108 9.79 -8.27 -2.44
C ALA A 108 8.63 -9.10 -1.89
N SER A 109 8.14 -8.80 -0.68
CA SER A 109 7.00 -9.51 -0.09
C SER A 109 5.73 -9.31 -0.92
N TRP A 110 5.45 -8.07 -1.34
CA TRP A 110 4.30 -7.77 -2.21
C TRP A 110 4.39 -8.49 -3.57
N LEU A 111 5.58 -8.48 -4.19
CA LEU A 111 5.83 -9.19 -5.45
C LEU A 111 5.73 -10.71 -5.30
N LEU A 112 6.36 -11.28 -4.27
CA LEU A 112 6.39 -12.73 -4.06
C LEU A 112 4.99 -13.29 -3.81
N ILE A 113 4.16 -12.61 -3.01
CA ILE A 113 2.77 -13.02 -2.78
C ILE A 113 1.97 -12.96 -4.10
N ASN A 114 2.14 -11.88 -4.88
CA ASN A 114 1.55 -11.78 -6.22
C ASN A 114 1.96 -12.93 -7.13
N THR A 115 3.24 -13.29 -7.14
CA THR A 115 3.77 -14.35 -7.99
C THR A 115 3.24 -15.72 -7.57
N ILE A 116 3.36 -16.08 -6.29
CA ILE A 116 2.93 -17.41 -5.80
C ILE A 116 1.44 -17.64 -6.06
N ILE A 117 0.60 -16.64 -5.80
CA ILE A 117 -0.85 -16.80 -5.99
C ILE A 117 -1.22 -16.89 -7.47
N LYS A 118 -0.51 -16.20 -8.37
CA LYS A 118 -0.72 -16.32 -9.82
C LYS A 118 -0.34 -17.71 -10.35
N GLU A 119 0.76 -18.26 -9.87
CA GLU A 119 1.23 -19.60 -10.29
C GLU A 119 0.32 -20.72 -9.74
N VAL A 120 -0.16 -20.59 -8.50
CA VAL A 120 -1.03 -21.61 -7.86
C VAL A 120 -2.50 -21.45 -8.27
N GLY A 121 -2.98 -20.22 -8.50
CA GLY A 121 -4.38 -19.88 -8.75
C GLY A 121 -4.87 -20.07 -10.20
N GLY A 122 -3.98 -20.40 -11.13
CA GLY A 122 -4.29 -20.54 -12.55
C GLY A 122 -4.35 -19.20 -13.28
N THR A 123 -3.95 -19.22 -14.57
CA THR A 123 -3.64 -18.08 -15.46
C THR A 123 -4.71 -17.00 -15.68
N ASN A 124 -5.87 -17.08 -15.04
CA ASN A 124 -7.01 -16.16 -15.25
C ASN A 124 -7.48 -15.42 -13.99
N GLN A 125 -6.79 -15.56 -12.86
CA GLN A 125 -7.08 -14.76 -11.67
C GLN A 125 -6.19 -13.51 -11.71
N GLY A 126 -6.79 -12.32 -11.59
CA GLY A 126 -6.06 -11.06 -11.44
C GLY A 126 -5.11 -11.07 -10.23
N SER A 127 -4.35 -10.00 -10.00
CA SER A 127 -3.52 -9.92 -8.78
C SER A 127 -4.36 -10.23 -7.52
N TRP A 128 -3.80 -10.92 -6.53
CA TRP A 128 -4.55 -11.42 -5.35
C TRP A 128 -5.28 -10.33 -4.55
N TYR A 129 -4.88 -9.08 -4.72
CA TYR A 129 -5.51 -7.92 -4.10
C TYR A 129 -6.74 -7.39 -4.87
N GLN A 130 -7.13 -8.00 -5.99
CA GLN A 130 -8.33 -7.67 -6.77
C GLN A 130 -9.33 -8.81 -6.69
N PHE A 131 -10.16 -8.80 -5.66
CA PHE A 131 -11.26 -9.74 -5.50
C PHE A 131 -12.45 -9.27 -6.34
N GLN A 132 -12.84 -10.06 -7.35
CA GLN A 132 -14.14 -9.88 -7.99
C GLN A 132 -15.21 -10.52 -7.11
N CYS A 133 -15.81 -9.72 -6.23
CA CYS A 133 -17.03 -10.13 -5.56
C CYS A 133 -18.11 -10.24 -6.63
N LEU A 134 -18.63 -11.45 -6.87
CA LEU A 134 -19.89 -11.61 -7.59
C LEU A 134 -20.97 -10.92 -6.77
N THR A 135 -21.32 -9.70 -7.13
CA THR A 135 -22.55 -9.09 -6.64
C THR A 135 -23.69 -9.91 -7.25
N SER A 136 -24.49 -10.55 -6.41
CA SER A 136 -25.79 -11.10 -6.82
C SER A 136 -26.81 -9.99 -7.09
N ASP A 137 -26.38 -8.89 -7.72
CA ASP A 137 -27.17 -7.75 -8.19
C ASP A 137 -26.51 -7.14 -9.46
N SER A 138 -26.15 -8.00 -10.41
CA SER A 138 -26.55 -7.69 -11.78
C SER A 138 -27.67 -8.68 -12.11
N PRO A 139 -28.88 -8.25 -12.53
CA PRO A 139 -29.67 -9.16 -13.34
C PRO A 139 -28.75 -9.54 -14.49
N PRO A 140 -28.54 -10.83 -14.74
CA PRO A 140 -27.61 -11.23 -15.78
C PRO A 140 -28.23 -10.91 -17.13
N LEU A 141 -27.95 -9.72 -17.65
CA LEU A 141 -28.15 -9.43 -19.07
C LEU A 141 -27.17 -10.23 -19.96
N SER A 142 -26.38 -11.14 -19.38
CA SER A 142 -25.57 -12.16 -20.05
C SER A 142 -26.09 -13.60 -19.93
N PHE A 143 -27.07 -13.90 -19.05
CA PHE A 143 -27.77 -15.20 -19.07
C PHE A 143 -29.07 -15.15 -19.89
N LEU A 144 -29.55 -13.95 -20.26
CA LEU A 144 -30.72 -13.76 -21.14
C LEU A 144 -30.40 -13.69 -22.65
N SER A 145 -29.12 -13.74 -23.07
CA SER A 145 -28.74 -13.82 -24.49
C SER A 145 -28.57 -15.27 -25.01
N GLY A 146 -28.83 -16.26 -24.14
CA GLY A 146 -28.81 -17.68 -24.48
C GLY A 146 -30.15 -18.39 -24.28
N VAL A 147 -31.16 -17.73 -23.68
CA VAL A 147 -32.48 -18.33 -23.36
C VAL A 147 -33.56 -17.86 -24.34
N ASP A 148 -33.33 -16.76 -25.06
CA ASP A 148 -34.15 -16.23 -26.16
C ASP A 148 -33.99 -17.01 -27.48
N LYS A 149 -33.08 -17.99 -27.54
CA LYS A 149 -32.94 -18.92 -28.68
C LYS A 149 -33.63 -20.28 -28.48
N PHE A 150 -34.33 -20.48 -27.37
CA PHE A 150 -34.94 -21.78 -27.04
C PHE A 150 -36.42 -21.73 -26.63
N ILE A 151 -37.11 -20.62 -26.85
CA ILE A 151 -38.59 -20.52 -26.87
C ILE A 151 -39.04 -19.76 -28.11
#